data_AF-A0A967WNN0-F1
#
_entry.id   AF-A0A967WNN0-F1
#
_cell.length_a   1.000
_cell.length_b   1.000
_cell.length_c   1.000
_cell.angle_alpha   90.00
_cell.angle_beta   90.00
_cell.angle_gamma   90.00
#
_symmetry.space_group_name_H-M   'P 1'
#
loop_
_entity.id
_entity.type
_entity.pdbx_description
1 polymer ?
#
loop_
_entity_poly.entity_id
_entity_poly.type
_entity_poly.pdbx_seq_one_letter_code
_entity_poly.pdbx_strand_id
1 'polypeptide(L)'
;LAMATINGARALGLESVCGSLVVGKAADIVAVKMDDLETQPLYHPISQLVYATGRDKVTDVWVAGRHLLKDRQLTTLDEAAIIENARQWQQKIA
;
A
#
# COMPACT_ATOMS: atom_id res chain seq x y z
N LEU A 1 -9.56 -8.09 -5.22
CA LEU A 1 -8.13 -8.18 -4.88
C LEU A 1 -7.24 -8.49 -6.09
N ALA A 2 -7.45 -9.59 -6.83
CA ALA A 2 -6.58 -9.97 -7.96
C ALA A 2 -6.40 -8.89 -9.04
N MET A 3 -7.46 -8.12 -9.36
CA MET A 3 -7.39 -6.98 -10.28
C MET A 3 -6.37 -5.93 -9.84
N ALA A 4 -6.24 -5.69 -8.53
CA ALA A 4 -5.34 -4.70 -7.95
C ALA A 4 -3.91 -5.23 -7.71
N THR A 5 -3.66 -6.53 -7.92
CA THR A 5 -2.36 -7.18 -7.66
C THR A 5 -1.88 -7.96 -8.89
N ILE A 6 -2.12 -9.27 -8.94
CA ILE A 6 -1.54 -10.16 -9.96
C ILE A 6 -1.96 -9.78 -11.39
N ASN A 7 -3.17 -9.27 -11.61
CA ASN A 7 -3.59 -8.87 -12.96
C ASN A 7 -2.91 -7.57 -13.40
N GLY A 8 -2.62 -6.65 -12.47
CA GLY A 8 -1.79 -5.48 -12.76
C GLY A 8 -0.35 -5.88 -13.11
N ALA A 9 0.22 -6.84 -12.35
CA ALA A 9 1.55 -7.38 -12.66
C ALA A 9 1.57 -8.03 -14.06
N ARG A 10 0.57 -8.84 -14.42
CA ARG A 10 0.43 -9.43 -15.77
C ARG A 10 0.33 -8.37 -16.86
N ALA A 11 -0.45 -7.31 -16.64
CA ALA A 11 -0.61 -6.23 -17.61
C ALA A 11 0.72 -5.51 -17.91
N LEU A 12 1.65 -5.50 -16.95
CA LEU A 12 2.99 -4.92 -17.08
C LEU A 12 4.08 -5.93 -17.44
N GLY A 13 3.77 -7.22 -17.61
CA GLY A 13 4.75 -8.29 -17.83
C GLY A 13 5.65 -8.57 -16.62
N LEU A 14 5.17 -8.27 -15.40
CA LEU A 14 5.88 -8.41 -14.12
C LEU A 14 5.34 -9.57 -13.27
N GLU A 15 4.45 -10.42 -13.80
CA GLU A 15 3.84 -11.51 -13.04
C GLU A 15 4.81 -12.59 -12.61
N SER A 16 6.00 -12.69 -13.19
CA SER A 16 7.08 -13.55 -12.70
C SER A 16 7.84 -12.92 -11.53
N VAL A 17 7.75 -11.60 -11.36
CA VAL A 17 8.49 -10.80 -10.37
C VAL A 17 7.63 -10.50 -9.14
N CYS A 18 6.38 -10.06 -9.32
CA CYS A 18 5.52 -9.61 -8.21
C CYS A 18 4.03 -9.99 -8.40
N GLY A 19 3.14 -9.36 -7.65
CA GLY A 19 1.68 -9.51 -7.75
C GLY A 19 1.09 -10.72 -7.00
N SER A 20 1.90 -11.61 -6.44
CA SER A 20 1.48 -12.72 -5.58
C SER A 20 2.56 -13.09 -4.58
N LEU A 21 2.19 -13.58 -3.40
CA LEU A 21 3.13 -14.07 -2.38
C LEU A 21 3.54 -15.52 -2.71
N VAL A 22 4.60 -15.68 -3.49
CA VAL A 22 5.16 -16.97 -3.90
C VAL A 22 6.69 -16.90 -3.73
N VAL A 23 7.30 -17.99 -3.23
CA VAL A 23 8.75 -18.08 -3.07
C VAL A 23 9.47 -17.77 -4.39
N GLY A 24 10.53 -16.96 -4.32
CA GLY A 24 11.31 -16.52 -5.47
C GLY A 24 10.86 -15.19 -6.10
N LYS A 25 9.67 -14.70 -5.76
CA LYS A 25 9.21 -13.36 -6.16
C LYS A 25 9.77 -12.26 -5.25
N ALA A 26 9.76 -11.03 -5.76
CA ALA A 26 10.07 -9.84 -4.98
C ALA A 26 9.12 -9.71 -3.78
N ALA A 27 9.66 -9.29 -2.63
CA ALA A 27 8.88 -9.01 -1.44
C ALA A 27 8.22 -7.63 -1.52
N ASP A 28 7.25 -7.51 -2.44
CA ASP A 28 6.35 -6.37 -2.59
C ASP A 28 5.09 -6.65 -1.76
N ILE A 29 5.05 -6.12 -0.55
CA ILE A 29 4.09 -6.54 0.49
C ILE A 29 3.46 -5.30 1.14
N VAL A 30 2.17 -5.40 1.47
CA VAL A 30 1.43 -4.39 2.23
C VAL A 30 0.80 -5.07 3.44
N ALA A 31 1.04 -4.55 4.64
CA ALA A 31 0.34 -4.95 5.86
C ALA A 31 -0.82 -3.99 6.13
N VAL A 32 -1.98 -4.56 6.49
CA VAL A 32 -3.21 -3.81 6.77
C VAL A 32 -3.74 -4.23 8.13
N LYS A 33 -3.93 -3.25 9.01
CA LYS A 33 -4.49 -3.44 10.35
C LYS A 33 -6.00 -3.71 10.26
N MET A 34 -6.49 -4.72 10.98
CA MET A 34 -7.90 -5.17 10.92
C MET A 34 -8.50 -5.47 12.30
N ASP A 35 -7.88 -4.99 13.37
CA ASP A 35 -8.30 -5.14 14.77
C ASP A 35 -8.84 -3.83 15.38
N ASP A 36 -9.04 -2.79 14.56
CA ASP A 36 -9.69 -1.55 14.98
C ASP A 36 -11.22 -1.67 14.97
N LEU A 37 -11.90 -0.74 15.67
CA LEU A 37 -13.37 -0.69 15.80
C LEU A 37 -14.09 -0.76 14.44
N GLU A 38 -13.60 -0.04 13.44
CA GLU A 38 -14.23 0.02 12.12
C GLU A 38 -14.07 -1.27 11.30
N THR A 39 -13.20 -2.17 11.76
CA THR A 39 -12.91 -3.46 11.11
C THR A 39 -13.54 -4.66 11.81
N GLN A 40 -14.30 -4.44 12.89
CA GLN A 40 -14.95 -5.49 13.67
C GLN A 40 -16.47 -5.54 13.47
N PRO A 41 -17.08 -6.73 13.53
CA PRO A 41 -16.45 -8.06 13.60
C PRO A 41 -15.84 -8.51 12.25
N LEU A 42 -14.69 -9.20 12.31
CA LEU A 42 -13.99 -9.68 11.12
C LEU A 42 -14.44 -11.10 10.70
N TYR A 43 -15.45 -11.19 9.82
CA TYR A 43 -15.91 -12.50 9.30
C TYR A 43 -15.07 -13.02 8.14
N HIS A 44 -14.72 -12.16 7.19
CA HIS A 44 -13.98 -12.54 5.98
C HIS A 44 -12.99 -11.44 5.59
N PRO A 45 -11.67 -11.63 5.80
CA PRO A 45 -10.69 -10.55 5.67
C PRO A 45 -10.59 -9.97 4.26
N ILE A 46 -10.76 -10.79 3.21
CA ILE A 46 -10.77 -10.25 1.83
C ILE A 46 -12.01 -9.40 1.56
N SER A 47 -13.17 -9.76 2.14
CA SER A 47 -14.39 -8.98 1.97
C SER A 47 -14.25 -7.66 2.72
N GLN A 48 -13.75 -7.73 3.96
CA GLN A 48 -13.45 -6.56 4.78
C GLN A 48 -12.47 -5.62 4.08
N LEU A 49 -11.37 -6.16 3.52
CA LEU A 49 -10.37 -5.37 2.81
C LEU A 49 -10.94 -4.66 1.58
N VAL A 50 -11.77 -5.34 0.79
CA VAL A 50 -12.27 -4.80 -0.48
C VAL A 50 -13.42 -3.82 -0.28
N TYR A 51 -14.29 -4.06 0.70
CA TYR A 51 -15.55 -3.32 0.83
C TYR A 51 -15.65 -2.40 2.03
N ALA A 52 -14.84 -2.59 3.08
CA ALA A 52 -15.02 -1.90 4.36
C ALA A 52 -13.74 -1.29 4.96
N THR A 53 -12.56 -1.57 4.41
CA THR A 53 -11.27 -1.13 4.97
C THR A 53 -10.72 0.07 4.20
N GLY A 54 -10.38 1.14 4.91
CA GLY A 54 -9.77 2.34 4.34
C GLY A 54 -8.24 2.24 4.18
N ARG A 55 -7.67 3.09 3.33
CA ARG A 55 -6.21 3.17 3.09
C ARG A 55 -5.43 3.59 4.34
N ASP A 56 -6.08 4.25 5.28
CA ASP A 56 -5.56 4.63 6.59
C ASP A 56 -5.29 3.44 7.52
N LYS A 57 -5.73 2.23 7.15
CA LYS A 57 -5.39 1.01 7.89
C LYS A 57 -4.10 0.33 7.41
N VAL A 58 -3.47 0.82 6.33
CA VAL A 58 -2.14 0.35 5.92
C VAL A 58 -1.10 0.80 6.95
N THR A 59 -0.37 -0.14 7.53
CA THR A 59 0.67 0.15 8.54
C THR A 59 2.06 0.09 7.94
N ASP A 60 2.31 -0.90 7.09
CA ASP A 60 3.64 -1.20 6.61
C ASP A 60 3.64 -1.56 5.11
N VAL A 61 4.66 -1.12 4.40
CA VAL A 61 4.83 -1.35 2.96
C VAL A 61 6.28 -1.70 2.65
N TRP A 62 6.48 -2.79 1.93
CA TRP A 62 7.78 -3.21 1.41
C TRP A 62 7.78 -3.25 -0.11
N VAL A 63 8.92 -2.89 -0.70
CA VAL A 63 9.20 -3.06 -2.13
C VAL A 63 10.55 -3.75 -2.27
N ALA A 64 10.56 -4.92 -2.93
CA ALA A 64 11.73 -5.80 -3.02
C ALA A 64 12.40 -6.05 -1.65
N GLY A 65 11.60 -6.15 -0.58
CA GLY A 65 12.06 -6.36 0.80
C GLY A 65 12.55 -5.10 1.52
N ARG A 66 12.65 -3.95 0.85
CA ARG A 66 12.96 -2.67 1.50
C ARG A 66 11.70 -2.08 2.13
N HIS A 67 11.75 -1.81 3.44
CA HIS A 67 10.64 -1.28 4.22
C HIS A 67 10.47 0.23 3.96
N LEU A 68 9.47 0.64 3.17
CA LEU A 68 9.25 2.02 2.70
C LEU A 68 8.26 2.82 3.55
N LEU A 69 7.32 2.13 4.19
CA LEU A 69 6.40 2.67 5.19
C LEU A 69 6.50 1.76 6.39
N LYS A 70 6.81 2.27 7.58
CA LYS A 70 6.91 1.50 8.82
C LYS A 70 6.03 2.15 9.88
N ASP A 71 5.10 1.41 10.48
CA ASP A 71 4.19 1.95 11.49
C ASP A 71 3.53 3.28 11.03
N ARG A 72 3.13 3.34 9.75
CA ARG A 72 2.55 4.51 9.06
C ARG A 72 3.50 5.69 8.84
N GLN A 73 4.79 5.54 9.10
CA GLN A 73 5.82 6.56 8.88
C GLN A 73 6.61 6.26 7.60
N LEU A 74 6.77 7.26 6.73
CA LEU A 74 7.58 7.15 5.51
C LEU A 74 9.07 7.02 5.88
N THR A 75 9.76 6.02 5.34
CA THR A 75 11.18 5.76 5.67
C THR A 75 12.15 6.32 4.64
N THR A 76 11.66 6.73 3.47
CA THR A 76 12.49 7.21 2.35
C THR A 76 12.10 8.59 1.84
N LEU A 77 11.05 9.19 2.40
CA LEU A 77 10.49 10.46 1.96
C LEU A 77 10.26 11.35 3.18
N ASP A 78 10.51 12.65 3.01
CA ASP A 78 10.17 13.67 4.01
C ASP A 78 8.77 14.22 3.71
N GLU A 79 7.81 13.89 4.57
CA GLU A 79 6.42 14.30 4.44
C GLU A 79 6.25 15.83 4.49
N ALA A 80 6.99 16.51 5.37
CA ALA A 80 6.90 17.96 5.52
C ALA A 80 7.43 18.68 4.27
N ALA A 81 8.55 18.20 3.71
CA ALA A 81 9.11 18.74 2.48
C ALA A 81 8.17 18.53 1.26
N ILE A 82 7.49 17.38 1.19
CA ILE A 82 6.51 17.09 0.13
C ILE A 82 5.32 18.05 0.21
N ILE A 83 4.76 18.24 1.41
CA ILE A 83 3.62 19.16 1.63
C ILE A 83 4.02 20.59 1.24
N GLU A 84 5.21 21.02 1.61
CA GLU A 84 5.70 22.36 1.28
C GLU A 84 5.89 22.55 -0.24
N ASN A 85 6.48 21.57 -0.92
CA ASN A 85 6.61 21.60 -2.38
C ASN A 85 5.24 21.68 -3.08
N ALA A 86 4.25 20.92 -2.60
CA ALA A 86 2.89 20.99 -3.14
C ALA A 86 2.27 22.39 -2.97
N ARG A 87 2.47 23.05 -1.82
CA ARG A 87 2.02 24.44 -1.59
C ARG A 87 2.71 25.44 -2.52
N GLN A 88 4.00 25.27 -2.78
CA GLN A 88 4.72 26.11 -3.73
C GLN A 88 4.17 25.99 -5.15
N TRP A 89 3.82 24.77 -5.59
CA TRP A 89 3.17 24.56 -6.89
C TRP A 89 1.75 25.13 -6.94
N GLN A 90 0.98 25.04 -5.86
CA GLN A 90 -0.34 25.67 -5.78
C GLN A 90 -0.25 27.16 -6.09
N GLN A 91 0.73 27.87 -5.52
CA GLN A 91 0.93 29.31 -5.74
C GLN A 91 1.35 29.65 -7.18
N LYS A 92 1.98 28.72 -7.91
CA LYS A 92 2.38 28.91 -9.31
C LYS A 92 1.28 28.62 -10.31
N ILE A 93 0.35 27.74 -9.95
CA ILE A 93 -0.75 27.29 -10.80
C ILE A 93 -1.98 28.19 -10.63
N ALA A 94 -2.23 28.69 -9.43
CA ALA A 94 -3.30 29.64 -9.14
C ALA A 94 -3.03 31.01 -9.77
#